data_AF-A0A511HB71-F1
#
_entry.id   AF-A0A511HB71-F1
#
_cell.length_a   1.000
_cell.length_b   1.000
_cell.length_c   1.000
_cell.angle_alpha   90.00
_cell.angle_beta   90.00
_cell.angle_gamma   90.00
#
_symmetry.space_group_name_H-M   'P 1'
#
loop_
_entity.id
_entity.type
_entity.pdbx_description
1 polymer ?
#
loop_
_entity_poly.entity_id
_entity_poly.type
_entity_poly.pdbx_seq_one_letter_code
_entity_poly.pdbx_strand_id
1 'polypeptide(L)'
;MRTFLHGCLLWCALSGTPAWGRAPAEPLVSPEVQLCLQHLKPAERERAAKALGPLEELPLYRVQLEVDPETRGVKGRVQVEVLARKRPLTELYLRMTPNAQGRRVTLSDAKLGGRPVKLERPEPTLYRLSLESEPVPPGAAAVLDVAVEGLVPRAAAPSRGAAGGLLGGLMGGGGGRPSGGDHGAFSATADFISLVGVVPQVPPVGENGQPWDGPQGIGDLGLYEPAHVLATVTVPSGWAVHATGVPMGEIPERDGRVRYAFAAAAVRDFPLFVSRGYASTTATVNGVTVESHYAATDQAAGERVLKYATSMLAEFERRLGPLPYTHFRVVQAPLSGGAGGMEFPGLVTIATQLYRGAAGASEMLGGGMPGMEDLEAMLGMLGQSGGGGGVLGQLNGAMERTLEFTVAHEVAHQYFAGLVGSDPILEPVVDESLAQYAALLYLEWKHGKKVAESVRQETLVGQYHLYRMTGGKDGRADRPTGHFADEMEYGALVYGKAPLLHHASRKLVGDAAFLKALRAYVDTYRFKWTCKDCFTKELAKASPANASALERLRTRWWREAKGDEDLGKPRLESLLGGFEGLEGLEALQSLPGMDLEALQGMQGFEAFQEMDAQSKELLEQLIPGLMGE
;
A
#
# COMPACT_ATOMS: atom_id res chain seq x y z
N MET A 1 -9.68 -38.26 10.39
CA MET A 1 -9.23 -37.28 9.36
C MET A 1 -7.70 -37.33 9.18
N ARG A 2 -7.12 -38.51 8.90
CA ARG A 2 -5.66 -38.70 8.79
C ARG A 2 -5.22 -39.42 7.50
N THR A 3 -6.06 -39.43 6.46
CA THR A 3 -5.83 -40.25 5.25
C THR A 3 -6.22 -39.58 3.93
N PHE A 4 -6.25 -38.24 3.84
CA PHE A 4 -6.63 -37.52 2.60
C PHE A 4 -5.52 -36.69 1.95
N LEU A 5 -4.24 -36.85 2.35
CA LEU A 5 -3.12 -36.02 1.88
C LEU A 5 -1.90 -36.80 1.36
N HIS A 6 -2.07 -38.06 0.95
CA HIS A 6 -1.03 -38.81 0.24
C HIS A 6 -1.62 -39.43 -1.02
N GLY A 7 -1.52 -38.71 -2.14
CA GLY A 7 -1.88 -39.25 -3.44
C GLY A 7 -2.23 -38.17 -4.44
N CYS A 8 -1.22 -37.46 -4.96
CA CYS A 8 -1.25 -36.80 -6.28
C CYS A 8 0.14 -36.25 -6.64
N LEU A 9 1.15 -37.13 -6.72
CA LEU A 9 2.42 -36.84 -7.42
C LEU A 9 2.89 -38.15 -8.08
N LEU A 10 2.22 -38.52 -9.17
CA LEU A 10 2.69 -39.55 -10.10
C LEU A 10 2.94 -38.86 -11.43
N TRP A 11 4.21 -38.54 -11.66
CA TRP A 11 4.74 -38.05 -12.93
C TRP A 11 4.79 -39.25 -13.90
N CYS A 12 3.98 -39.23 -14.94
CA CYS A 12 4.14 -40.14 -16.07
C CYS A 12 4.47 -39.34 -17.33
N ALA A 13 5.63 -39.67 -17.91
CA ALA A 13 6.03 -39.28 -19.24
C ALA A 13 5.11 -39.96 -20.27
N LEU A 14 4.45 -39.16 -21.12
CA LEU A 14 3.85 -39.62 -22.36
C LEU A 14 4.30 -38.70 -23.49
N SER A 15 5.19 -39.23 -24.33
CA SER A 15 5.58 -38.65 -25.61
C SER A 15 4.44 -38.82 -26.62
N GLY A 16 3.95 -37.71 -27.19
CA GLY A 16 3.13 -37.73 -28.41
C GLY A 16 1.84 -36.90 -28.41
N THR A 17 1.43 -36.28 -27.30
CA THR A 17 0.27 -35.36 -27.29
C THR A 17 0.72 -33.90 -27.45
N PRO A 18 -0.10 -33.00 -28.04
CA PRO A 18 0.21 -31.57 -28.04
C PRO A 18 0.47 -31.09 -26.60
N ALA A 19 1.29 -30.04 -26.44
CA ALA A 19 1.74 -29.55 -25.12
C ALA A 19 0.62 -28.97 -24.23
N TRP A 20 -0.62 -28.99 -24.71
CA TRP A 20 -1.77 -28.35 -24.12
C TRP A 20 -2.70 -29.39 -23.48
N GLY A 21 -3.17 -29.10 -22.26
CA GLY A 21 -4.22 -29.88 -21.62
C GLY A 21 -5.52 -29.85 -22.43
N ARG A 22 -6.24 -30.98 -22.48
CA ARG A 22 -7.57 -31.05 -23.10
C ARG A 22 -8.61 -30.52 -22.10
N ALA A 23 -9.52 -29.64 -22.55
CA ALA A 23 -10.63 -29.19 -21.71
C ALA A 23 -11.53 -30.39 -21.30
N PRO A 24 -11.93 -30.52 -20.02
CA PRO A 24 -12.84 -31.56 -19.57
C PRO A 24 -14.24 -31.42 -20.21
N ALA A 25 -14.95 -32.56 -20.32
CA ALA A 25 -16.24 -32.68 -21.01
C ALA A 25 -17.42 -31.98 -20.29
N GLU A 26 -17.20 -31.52 -19.06
CA GLU A 26 -18.02 -30.57 -18.30
C GLU A 26 -17.05 -29.67 -17.50
N PRO A 27 -17.33 -28.38 -17.25
CA PRO A 27 -16.43 -27.53 -16.49
C PRO A 27 -16.49 -27.93 -15.01
N LEU A 28 -15.77 -29.00 -14.66
CA LEU A 28 -15.42 -29.29 -13.28
C LEU A 28 -14.35 -28.29 -12.88
N VAL A 29 -14.74 -27.31 -12.06
CA VAL A 29 -13.80 -26.40 -11.38
C VAL A 29 -12.76 -27.27 -10.68
N SER A 30 -11.48 -27.09 -11.02
CA SER A 30 -10.40 -27.92 -10.47
C SER A 30 -10.37 -27.83 -8.94
N PRO A 31 -9.94 -28.89 -8.22
CA PRO A 31 -9.85 -28.85 -6.76
C PRO A 31 -9.04 -27.64 -6.25
N GLU A 32 -7.98 -27.25 -6.96
CA GLU A 32 -7.14 -26.10 -6.61
C GLU A 32 -7.90 -24.77 -6.73
N VAL A 33 -8.67 -24.59 -7.80
CA VAL A 33 -9.54 -23.42 -7.92
C VAL A 33 -10.62 -23.45 -6.84
N GLN A 34 -11.20 -24.60 -6.51
CA GLN A 34 -12.17 -24.72 -5.41
C GLN A 34 -11.58 -24.31 -4.06
N LEU A 35 -10.31 -24.65 -3.78
CA LEU A 35 -9.60 -24.19 -2.58
C LEU A 35 -9.44 -22.66 -2.61
N CYS A 36 -8.97 -22.09 -3.72
CA CYS A 36 -8.84 -20.64 -3.87
C CYS A 36 -10.17 -19.91 -3.67
N LEU A 37 -11.28 -20.43 -4.21
CA LEU A 37 -12.61 -19.84 -4.11
C LEU A 37 -13.16 -19.78 -2.67
N GLN A 38 -12.54 -20.44 -1.69
CA GLN A 38 -12.83 -20.23 -0.26
C GLN A 38 -12.44 -18.83 0.21
N HIS A 39 -11.53 -18.16 -0.49
CA HIS A 39 -11.17 -16.77 -0.25
C HIS A 39 -12.30 -15.79 -0.58
N LEU A 40 -13.17 -16.12 -1.54
CA LEU A 40 -14.33 -15.30 -1.88
C LEU A 40 -15.54 -15.66 -1.02
N LYS A 41 -16.21 -14.65 -0.47
CA LYS A 41 -17.51 -14.80 0.16
C LYS A 41 -18.46 -15.49 -0.83
N PRO A 42 -19.31 -16.44 -0.41
CA PRO A 42 -20.20 -17.16 -1.33
C PRO A 42 -21.05 -16.25 -2.22
N ALA A 43 -21.59 -15.15 -1.66
CA ALA A 43 -22.41 -14.17 -2.37
C ALA A 43 -21.62 -13.27 -3.36
N GLU A 44 -20.30 -13.39 -3.41
CA GLU A 44 -19.41 -12.57 -4.25
C GLU A 44 -18.88 -13.36 -5.44
N ARG A 45 -18.96 -14.69 -5.40
CA ARG A 45 -18.52 -15.57 -6.51
C ARG A 45 -19.29 -15.29 -7.79
N GLU A 46 -20.61 -15.11 -7.71
CA GLU A 46 -21.42 -14.78 -8.89
C GLU A 46 -21.10 -13.38 -9.44
N ARG A 47 -20.89 -12.39 -8.57
CA ARG A 47 -20.47 -11.04 -8.98
C ARG A 47 -19.10 -11.05 -9.66
N ALA A 48 -18.15 -11.80 -9.10
CA ALA A 48 -16.84 -11.99 -9.69
C ALA A 48 -16.94 -12.68 -11.06
N ALA A 49 -17.71 -13.76 -11.17
CA ALA A 49 -17.90 -14.50 -12.42
C ALA A 49 -18.55 -13.62 -13.51
N LYS A 50 -19.52 -12.77 -13.13
CA LYS A 50 -20.14 -11.82 -14.06
C LYS A 50 -19.15 -10.75 -14.55
N ALA A 51 -18.21 -10.33 -13.72
CA ALA A 51 -17.23 -9.30 -14.06
C ALA A 51 -16.04 -9.86 -14.86
N LEU A 52 -15.58 -11.07 -14.51
CA LEU A 52 -14.32 -11.65 -14.97
C LEU A 52 -14.49 -12.82 -15.96
N GLY A 53 -15.74 -13.28 -16.17
CA GLY A 53 -16.03 -14.54 -16.84
C GLY A 53 -15.94 -15.74 -15.88
N PRO A 54 -15.99 -16.98 -16.39
CA PRO A 54 -15.90 -18.17 -15.56
C PRO A 54 -14.63 -18.14 -14.70
N LEU A 55 -14.77 -18.41 -13.40
CA LEU A 55 -13.67 -18.19 -12.44
C LEU A 55 -12.55 -19.22 -12.62
N GLU A 56 -12.87 -20.41 -13.11
CA GLU A 56 -11.92 -21.45 -13.51
C GLU A 56 -11.05 -21.07 -14.72
N GLU A 57 -11.42 -20.03 -15.46
CA GLU A 57 -10.65 -19.51 -16.60
C GLU A 57 -9.69 -18.37 -16.22
N LEU A 58 -9.64 -17.97 -14.93
CA LEU A 58 -8.65 -16.99 -14.46
C LEU A 58 -7.25 -17.61 -14.41
N PRO A 59 -6.19 -16.81 -14.56
CA PRO A 59 -4.84 -17.31 -14.34
C PRO A 59 -4.71 -17.98 -12.98
N LEU A 60 -4.03 -19.13 -12.94
CA LEU A 60 -3.77 -19.88 -11.70
C LEU A 60 -2.27 -19.99 -11.47
N TYR A 61 -1.84 -19.53 -10.31
CA TYR A 61 -0.46 -19.63 -9.84
C TYR A 61 -0.35 -20.73 -8.79
N ARG A 62 0.58 -21.66 -9.00
CA ARG A 62 0.99 -22.65 -8.00
C ARG A 62 2.39 -22.31 -7.54
N VAL A 63 2.50 -21.83 -6.31
CA VAL A 63 3.73 -21.26 -5.75
C VAL A 63 4.30 -22.23 -4.71
N GLN A 64 5.58 -22.57 -4.84
CA GLN A 64 6.31 -23.36 -3.86
C GLN A 64 7.66 -22.71 -3.60
N LEU A 65 7.82 -22.06 -2.44
CA LEU A 65 9.02 -21.34 -2.08
C LEU A 65 9.62 -21.87 -0.78
N GLU A 66 10.94 -21.80 -0.68
CA GLU A 66 11.72 -21.97 0.53
C GLU A 66 12.43 -20.65 0.80
N VAL A 67 12.31 -20.15 2.03
CA VAL A 67 12.96 -18.91 2.46
C VAL A 67 13.90 -19.26 3.59
N ASP A 68 15.16 -18.86 3.44
CA ASP A 68 16.19 -18.97 4.46
C ASP A 68 16.53 -17.55 4.96
N PRO A 69 16.02 -17.16 6.14
CA PRO A 69 16.26 -15.83 6.68
C PRO A 69 17.71 -15.54 7.05
N GLU A 70 18.52 -16.55 7.36
CA GLU A 70 19.93 -16.36 7.73
C GLU A 70 20.76 -15.91 6.52
N THR A 71 20.55 -16.60 5.39
CA THR A 71 21.22 -16.24 4.13
C THR A 71 20.49 -15.14 3.36
N ARG A 72 19.24 -14.83 3.73
CA ARG A 72 18.28 -13.98 2.99
C ARG A 72 17.97 -14.55 1.60
N GLY A 73 18.15 -15.85 1.44
CA GLY A 73 17.88 -16.57 0.21
C GLY A 73 16.40 -16.94 0.10
N VAL A 74 15.86 -16.82 -1.11
CA VAL A 74 14.57 -17.41 -1.48
C VAL A 74 14.76 -18.25 -2.73
N LYS A 75 14.23 -19.47 -2.73
CA LYS A 75 14.29 -20.36 -3.90
C LYS A 75 13.04 -21.20 -4.00
N GLY A 76 12.71 -21.67 -5.20
CA GLY A 76 11.59 -22.58 -5.38
C GLY A 76 11.09 -22.63 -6.81
N ARG A 77 9.82 -22.97 -6.99
CA ARG A 77 9.17 -23.01 -8.30
C ARG A 77 7.82 -22.31 -8.29
N VAL A 78 7.50 -21.69 -9.41
CA VAL A 78 6.18 -21.12 -9.67
C VAL A 78 5.68 -21.68 -11.00
N GLN A 79 4.51 -22.29 -10.97
CA GLN A 79 3.79 -22.67 -12.17
C GLN A 79 2.66 -21.67 -12.40
N VAL A 80 2.61 -21.11 -13.60
CA VAL A 80 1.60 -20.16 -14.06
C VAL A 80 0.78 -20.82 -15.17
N GLU A 81 -0.52 -20.93 -14.96
CA GLU A 81 -1.48 -21.44 -15.93
C GLU A 81 -2.31 -20.28 -16.49
N VAL A 82 -2.22 -20.04 -17.80
CA VAL A 82 -2.90 -18.94 -18.49
C VAL A 82 -3.74 -19.48 -19.64
N LEU A 83 -5.05 -19.28 -19.58
CA LEU A 83 -5.96 -19.69 -20.63
C LEU A 83 -5.93 -18.72 -21.82
N ALA A 84 -5.73 -19.24 -23.03
CA ALA A 84 -5.99 -18.50 -24.26
C ALA A 84 -7.51 -18.38 -24.44
N ARG A 85 -8.06 -17.17 -24.24
CA ARG A 85 -9.51 -16.93 -24.35
C ARG A 85 -9.96 -16.73 -25.79
N LYS A 86 -10.05 -15.49 -26.26
CA LYS A 86 -10.65 -15.14 -27.55
C LYS A 86 -9.71 -15.31 -28.75
N ARG A 87 -8.40 -15.18 -28.51
CA ARG A 87 -7.35 -15.24 -29.54
C ARG A 87 -6.30 -16.26 -29.11
N PRO A 88 -5.59 -16.88 -30.06
CA PRO A 88 -4.44 -17.70 -29.72
C PRO A 88 -3.43 -16.90 -28.89
N LEU A 89 -2.82 -17.54 -27.88
CA LEU A 89 -1.74 -16.95 -27.12
C LEU A 89 -0.42 -17.17 -27.87
N THR A 90 0.16 -16.09 -28.37
CA THR A 90 1.40 -16.10 -29.16
C THR A 90 2.62 -15.65 -28.35
N GLU A 91 2.40 -14.99 -27.21
CA GLU A 91 3.45 -14.56 -26.29
C GLU A 91 2.94 -14.69 -24.85
N LEU A 92 3.84 -15.02 -23.94
CA LEU A 92 3.57 -15.01 -22.49
C LEU A 92 4.65 -14.19 -21.79
N TYR A 93 4.22 -13.27 -20.94
CA TYR A 93 5.08 -12.35 -20.21
C TYR A 93 5.05 -12.66 -18.71
N LEU A 94 6.20 -12.53 -18.05
CA LEU A 94 6.33 -12.61 -16.59
C LEU A 94 7.10 -11.40 -16.09
N ARG A 95 6.52 -10.64 -15.17
CA ARG A 95 7.09 -9.45 -14.56
C ARG A 95 7.67 -9.80 -13.18
N MET A 96 8.90 -9.37 -12.95
CA MET A 96 9.65 -9.50 -11.70
C MET A 96 9.99 -8.11 -11.17
N THR A 97 9.10 -7.52 -10.37
CA THR A 97 9.24 -6.16 -9.86
C THR A 97 10.48 -5.93 -8.97
N PRO A 98 11.00 -6.90 -8.19
CA PRO A 98 12.24 -6.71 -7.43
C PRO A 98 13.44 -6.37 -8.32
N ASN A 99 13.39 -6.73 -9.61
CA ASN A 99 14.48 -6.45 -10.54
C ASN A 99 14.56 -5.00 -11.01
N ALA A 100 13.59 -4.14 -10.63
CA ALA A 100 13.66 -2.70 -10.87
C ALA A 100 14.84 -2.07 -10.11
N GLN A 101 15.18 -2.65 -8.96
CA GLN A 101 16.25 -2.21 -8.05
C GLN A 101 17.57 -2.99 -8.27
N GLY A 102 17.81 -3.40 -9.52
CA GLY A 102 18.90 -4.28 -9.92
C GLY A 102 18.51 -5.76 -9.89
N ARG A 103 19.36 -6.66 -10.39
CA ARG A 103 19.03 -8.10 -10.52
C ARG A 103 18.97 -8.79 -9.14
N ARG A 104 17.79 -8.81 -8.51
CA ARG A 104 17.53 -9.42 -7.19
C ARG A 104 16.98 -10.84 -7.28
N VAL A 105 16.19 -11.12 -8.32
CA VAL A 105 15.53 -12.42 -8.53
C VAL A 105 15.76 -12.89 -9.96
N THR A 106 16.02 -14.18 -10.13
CA THR A 106 16.25 -14.84 -11.41
C THR A 106 15.20 -15.91 -11.65
N LEU A 107 14.63 -15.91 -12.85
CA LEU A 107 13.85 -17.03 -13.39
C LEU A 107 14.76 -17.94 -14.23
N SER A 108 14.65 -19.26 -14.03
CA SER A 108 15.45 -20.28 -14.73
C SER A 108 14.68 -21.60 -14.89
N ASP A 109 15.27 -22.61 -15.55
CA ASP A 109 14.69 -23.95 -15.75
C ASP A 109 13.21 -23.94 -16.16
N ALA A 110 12.89 -23.08 -17.14
CA ALA A 110 11.53 -22.85 -17.60
C ALA A 110 11.02 -24.04 -18.43
N LYS A 111 9.80 -24.49 -18.15
CA LYS A 111 9.15 -25.63 -18.81
C LYS A 111 7.71 -25.29 -19.18
N LEU A 112 7.36 -25.47 -20.45
CA LEU A 112 6.01 -25.32 -20.97
C LEU A 112 5.39 -26.69 -21.18
N GLY A 113 4.34 -27.04 -20.42
CA GLY A 113 3.76 -28.39 -20.47
C GLY A 113 4.79 -29.49 -20.18
N GLY A 114 5.79 -29.20 -19.33
CA GLY A 114 6.91 -30.09 -19.00
C GLY A 114 8.08 -30.08 -20.00
N ARG A 115 7.94 -29.44 -21.16
CA ARG A 115 9.02 -29.34 -22.17
C ARG A 115 9.91 -28.13 -21.85
N PRO A 116 11.25 -28.28 -21.79
CA PRO A 116 12.14 -27.14 -21.58
C PRO A 116 11.95 -26.04 -22.64
N VAL A 117 11.86 -24.79 -22.19
CA VAL A 117 11.75 -23.60 -23.04
C VAL A 117 12.76 -22.55 -22.60
N LYS A 118 13.12 -21.65 -23.51
CA LYS A 118 14.00 -20.52 -23.21
C LYS A 118 13.16 -19.27 -22.94
N LEU A 119 13.39 -18.64 -21.79
CA LEU A 119 12.87 -17.31 -21.52
C LEU A 119 13.84 -16.26 -22.05
N GLU A 120 13.30 -15.31 -22.79
CA GLU A 120 13.98 -14.08 -23.14
C GLU A 120 13.77 -13.06 -22.04
N ARG A 121 14.67 -12.09 -21.94
CA ARG A 121 14.59 -11.03 -20.92
C ARG A 121 14.82 -9.67 -21.60
N PRO A 122 13.79 -9.13 -22.28
CA PRO A 122 13.90 -7.87 -23.02
C PRO A 122 14.18 -6.66 -22.11
N GLU A 123 13.73 -6.70 -20.85
CA GLU A 123 13.93 -5.63 -19.85
C GLU A 123 14.38 -6.22 -18.50
N PRO A 124 14.97 -5.44 -17.59
CA PRO A 124 15.37 -5.94 -16.27
C PRO A 124 14.27 -6.68 -15.50
N THR A 125 13.04 -6.17 -15.58
CA THR A 125 11.87 -6.74 -14.88
C THR A 125 11.01 -7.64 -15.76
N LEU A 126 11.20 -7.68 -17.08
CA LEU A 126 10.34 -8.44 -17.99
C LEU A 126 11.03 -9.70 -18.50
N TYR A 127 10.38 -10.84 -18.31
CA TYR A 127 10.67 -12.07 -19.03
C TYR A 127 9.60 -12.32 -20.09
N ARG A 128 10.02 -12.86 -21.25
CA ARG A 128 9.16 -13.15 -22.39
C ARG A 128 9.38 -14.59 -22.86
N LEU A 129 8.28 -15.29 -23.12
CA LEU A 129 8.24 -16.55 -23.84
C LEU A 129 7.50 -16.33 -25.17
N SER A 130 8.20 -16.49 -26.29
CA SER A 130 7.56 -16.53 -27.61
C SER A 130 6.91 -17.89 -27.84
N LEU A 131 5.65 -17.87 -28.27
CA LEU A 131 4.84 -19.03 -28.65
C LEU A 131 4.44 -18.94 -30.13
N GLU A 132 5.08 -18.10 -30.94
CA GLU A 132 4.68 -17.88 -32.34
C GLU A 132 4.75 -19.14 -33.21
N SER A 133 5.72 -20.03 -32.93
CA SER A 133 5.90 -21.29 -33.67
C SER A 133 4.85 -22.34 -33.31
N GLU A 134 4.30 -22.30 -32.10
CA GLU A 134 3.25 -23.19 -31.61
C GLU A 134 2.29 -22.40 -30.70
N PRO A 135 1.39 -21.56 -31.26
CA PRO A 135 0.48 -20.74 -30.45
C PRO A 135 -0.50 -21.59 -29.64
N VAL A 136 -0.86 -21.14 -28.45
CA VAL A 136 -1.90 -21.81 -27.65
C VAL A 136 -3.26 -21.49 -28.25
N PRO A 137 -4.05 -22.46 -28.72
CA PRO A 137 -5.34 -22.16 -29.32
C PRO A 137 -6.38 -21.68 -28.28
N PRO A 138 -7.37 -20.86 -28.68
CA PRO A 138 -8.52 -20.52 -27.85
C PRO A 138 -9.14 -21.73 -27.14
N GLY A 139 -9.38 -21.61 -25.84
CA GLY A 139 -9.90 -22.69 -24.99
C GLY A 139 -8.85 -23.66 -24.44
N ALA A 140 -7.57 -23.48 -24.79
CA ALA A 140 -6.45 -24.21 -24.20
C ALA A 140 -5.58 -23.29 -23.32
N ALA A 141 -4.85 -23.88 -22.38
CA ALA A 141 -4.02 -23.14 -21.42
C ALA A 141 -2.52 -23.36 -21.64
N ALA A 142 -1.75 -22.28 -21.53
CA ALA A 142 -0.31 -22.34 -21.37
C ALA A 142 0.03 -22.63 -19.91
N VAL A 143 0.75 -23.71 -19.64
CA VAL A 143 1.22 -24.08 -18.30
C VAL A 143 2.74 -23.93 -18.25
N LEU A 144 3.20 -22.79 -17.72
CA LEU A 144 4.61 -22.44 -17.64
C LEU A 144 5.11 -22.63 -16.20
N ASP A 145 6.06 -23.53 -16.01
CA ASP A 145 6.71 -23.81 -14.74
C ASP A 145 8.14 -23.25 -14.76
N VAL A 146 8.49 -22.42 -13.77
CA VAL A 146 9.79 -21.73 -13.69
C VAL A 146 10.42 -21.91 -12.32
N ALA A 147 11.73 -22.11 -12.28
CA ALA A 147 12.49 -21.99 -11.04
C ALA A 147 12.71 -20.52 -10.70
N VAL A 148 12.49 -20.17 -9.44
CA VAL A 148 12.70 -18.84 -8.87
C VAL A 148 13.86 -18.92 -7.89
N GLU A 149 14.83 -18.02 -8.01
CA GLU A 149 15.92 -17.86 -7.04
C GLU A 149 16.20 -16.38 -6.82
N GLY A 150 16.29 -15.95 -5.57
CA GLY A 150 16.52 -14.55 -5.23
C GLY A 150 17.35 -14.38 -3.96
N LEU A 151 17.99 -13.22 -3.87
CA LEU A 151 18.73 -12.78 -2.68
C LEU A 151 18.14 -11.46 -2.20
N VAL A 152 17.52 -11.49 -1.03
CA VAL A 152 16.86 -10.30 -0.46
C VAL A 152 17.93 -9.35 0.12
N PRO A 153 18.00 -8.08 -0.33
CA PRO A 153 18.93 -7.12 0.23
C PRO A 153 18.59 -6.83 1.69
N ARG A 154 19.59 -6.43 2.48
CA ARG A 154 19.32 -5.92 3.83
C ARG A 154 18.58 -4.59 3.69
N ALA A 155 17.61 -4.37 4.56
CA ALA A 155 16.95 -3.08 4.70
C ALA A 155 18.02 -2.00 4.95
N ALA A 156 17.84 -0.83 4.34
CA ALA A 156 18.69 0.31 4.61
C ALA A 156 18.62 0.64 6.11
N ALA A 157 19.76 1.01 6.71
CA ALA A 157 19.74 1.51 8.08
C ALA A 157 18.81 2.73 8.14
N PRO A 158 17.97 2.86 9.20
CA PRO A 158 17.17 4.06 9.36
C PRO A 158 18.08 5.28 9.26
N SER A 159 17.73 6.23 8.39
CA SER A 159 18.53 7.44 8.23
C SER A 159 18.66 8.11 9.61
N ARG A 160 19.86 8.61 9.94
CA ARG A 160 20.18 9.23 11.25
C ARG A 160 19.29 10.43 11.63
N GLY A 161 18.34 10.82 10.79
CA GLY A 161 17.29 11.78 11.13
C GLY A 161 16.00 11.04 11.46
N ALA A 162 15.83 10.61 12.72
CA ALA A 162 14.55 10.11 13.22
C ALA A 162 13.39 11.11 12.94
N ALA A 163 13.71 12.41 12.88
CA ALA A 163 12.79 13.47 12.50
C ALA A 163 12.27 13.37 11.04
N GLY A 164 13.08 12.91 10.07
CA GLY A 164 12.68 12.83 8.65
C GLY A 164 11.76 11.64 8.36
N GLY A 165 11.99 10.50 9.03
CA GLY A 165 11.07 9.36 9.01
C GLY A 165 9.77 9.63 9.76
N LEU A 166 9.84 10.41 10.85
CA LEU A 166 8.68 10.88 11.60
C LEU A 166 7.83 11.86 10.78
N LEU A 167 8.43 12.86 10.13
CA LEU A 167 7.70 13.78 9.26
C LEU A 167 7.06 13.03 8.08
N GLY A 168 7.77 12.07 7.48
CA GLY A 168 7.22 11.22 6.42
C GLY A 168 6.08 10.31 6.87
N GLY A 169 6.16 9.72 8.07
CA GLY A 169 5.10 8.90 8.65
C GLY A 169 3.88 9.70 9.12
N LEU A 170 4.10 10.85 9.75
CA LEU A 170 3.07 11.83 10.16
C LEU A 170 2.29 12.40 9.00
N MET A 171 3.01 12.64 7.91
CA MET A 171 2.50 13.33 6.74
C MET A 171 2.42 12.37 5.56
N GLY A 172 1.88 11.16 5.75
CA GLY A 172 1.43 10.29 4.65
C GLY A 172 2.37 10.14 3.44
N GLY A 173 3.67 9.92 3.68
CA GLY A 173 4.69 9.75 2.65
C GLY A 173 5.56 10.98 2.41
N GLY A 174 6.89 10.81 2.45
CA GLY A 174 7.81 11.70 1.72
C GLY A 174 8.75 12.63 2.50
N GLY A 175 8.94 12.47 3.82
CA GLY A 175 9.90 13.28 4.60
C GLY A 175 11.39 12.90 4.43
N GLY A 176 11.70 11.88 3.63
CA GLY A 176 13.06 11.39 3.41
C GLY A 176 13.74 11.96 2.16
N ARG A 177 15.07 12.08 2.20
CA ARG A 177 15.89 12.34 0.99
C ARG A 177 15.52 11.37 -0.14
N PRO A 178 15.60 11.79 -1.41
CA PRO A 178 15.22 10.97 -2.54
C PRO A 178 16.04 9.68 -2.54
N SER A 179 15.38 8.56 -2.32
CA SER A 179 15.88 7.26 -2.72
C SER A 179 14.77 6.62 -3.52
N GLY A 180 14.93 6.52 -4.84
CA GLY A 180 14.07 5.72 -5.70
C GLY A 180 14.16 4.24 -5.32
N GLY A 181 13.51 3.89 -4.22
CA GLY A 181 13.47 2.57 -3.62
C GLY A 181 12.05 2.04 -3.63
N ASP A 182 11.90 0.75 -3.35
CA ASP A 182 10.63 0.03 -3.38
C ASP A 182 9.87 0.11 -2.04
N HIS A 183 10.08 1.16 -1.25
CA HIS A 183 9.56 1.30 0.11
C HIS A 183 9.87 0.14 1.07
N GLY A 184 10.86 -0.70 0.76
CA GLY A 184 11.22 -1.88 1.54
C GLY A 184 10.46 -3.15 1.14
N ALA A 185 9.72 -3.11 0.03
CA ALA A 185 8.93 -4.22 -0.49
C ALA A 185 9.75 -5.49 -0.78
N PHE A 186 11.03 -5.37 -1.15
CA PHE A 186 11.95 -6.50 -1.25
C PHE A 186 13.19 -6.27 -0.39
N SER A 187 13.05 -6.45 0.93
CA SER A 187 14.10 -6.15 1.91
C SER A 187 14.08 -7.08 3.13
N ALA A 188 15.20 -7.16 3.85
CA ALA A 188 15.38 -8.03 5.00
C ALA A 188 16.00 -7.32 6.21
N THR A 189 15.42 -7.53 7.38
CA THR A 189 15.96 -7.22 8.71
C THR A 189 16.30 -8.54 9.44
N ALA A 190 16.63 -8.49 10.73
CA ALA A 190 17.00 -9.69 11.50
C ALA A 190 15.78 -10.57 11.87
N ASP A 191 14.58 -10.00 11.81
CA ASP A 191 13.33 -10.55 12.29
C ASP A 191 12.17 -10.39 11.29
N PHE A 192 12.39 -9.75 10.15
CA PHE A 192 11.40 -9.57 9.10
C PHE A 192 12.02 -9.61 7.70
N ILE A 193 11.38 -10.31 6.76
CA ILE A 193 11.73 -10.34 5.34
C ILE A 193 10.49 -10.04 4.51
N SER A 194 10.57 -8.99 3.71
CA SER A 194 9.60 -8.66 2.68
C SER A 194 10.01 -9.30 1.35
N LEU A 195 9.09 -10.04 0.74
CA LEU A 195 9.27 -10.76 -0.52
C LEU A 195 8.24 -10.32 -1.57
N VAL A 196 7.77 -9.07 -1.49
CA VAL A 196 6.82 -8.52 -2.46
C VAL A 196 7.42 -8.62 -3.86
N GLY A 197 6.63 -9.12 -4.82
CA GLY A 197 7.07 -9.31 -6.20
C GLY A 197 7.98 -10.51 -6.46
N VAL A 198 8.24 -11.39 -5.46
CA VAL A 198 9.02 -12.62 -5.67
C VAL A 198 8.29 -13.63 -6.56
N VAL A 199 6.96 -13.60 -6.55
CA VAL A 199 6.13 -14.42 -7.45
C VAL A 199 6.06 -13.70 -8.80
N PRO A 200 6.53 -14.31 -9.90
CA PRO A 200 6.41 -13.70 -11.23
C PRO A 200 4.93 -13.55 -11.58
N GLN A 201 4.53 -12.34 -11.98
CA GLN A 201 3.15 -12.03 -12.35
C GLN A 201 3.03 -11.79 -13.86
N VAL A 202 1.92 -12.23 -14.46
CA VAL A 202 1.57 -11.87 -15.84
C VAL A 202 1.13 -10.39 -15.85
N PRO A 203 1.87 -9.48 -16.49
CA PRO A 203 1.49 -8.07 -16.55
C PRO A 203 0.22 -7.88 -17.39
N PRO A 204 -0.57 -6.83 -17.14
CA PRO A 204 -1.58 -6.39 -18.10
C PRO A 204 -0.95 -6.19 -19.48
N VAL A 205 -1.65 -6.59 -20.54
CA VAL A 205 -1.19 -6.43 -21.93
C VAL A 205 -2.22 -5.58 -22.67
N GLY A 206 -1.77 -4.46 -23.24
CA GLY A 206 -2.61 -3.54 -24.00
C GLY A 206 -3.17 -4.17 -25.28
N GLU A 207 -4.16 -3.52 -25.89
CA GLU A 207 -4.80 -4.02 -27.14
C GLU A 207 -3.81 -4.14 -28.31
N ASN A 208 -2.73 -3.36 -28.29
CA ASN A 208 -1.61 -3.40 -29.24
C ASN A 208 -0.60 -4.53 -28.97
N GLY A 209 -0.85 -5.37 -27.95
CA GLY A 209 0.03 -6.47 -27.55
C GLY A 209 1.22 -6.06 -26.67
N GLN A 210 1.34 -4.77 -26.29
CA GLN A 210 2.43 -4.32 -25.43
C GLN A 210 2.13 -4.64 -23.96
N PRO A 211 3.03 -5.34 -23.24
CA PRO A 211 2.89 -5.53 -21.80
C PRO A 211 3.07 -4.19 -21.09
N TRP A 212 2.38 -4.00 -19.96
CA TRP A 212 2.60 -2.86 -19.06
C TRP A 212 4.10 -2.72 -18.74
N ASP A 213 4.65 -1.51 -18.89
CA ASP A 213 6.09 -1.21 -18.89
C ASP A 213 6.82 -1.57 -17.58
N GLY A 214 6.08 -1.88 -16.51
CA GLY A 214 6.66 -2.17 -15.21
C GLY A 214 6.66 -0.96 -14.27
N PRO A 215 7.16 -1.15 -13.03
CA PRO A 215 7.27 -0.06 -12.07
C PRO A 215 8.26 1.00 -12.58
N GLN A 216 7.86 2.25 -12.45
CA GLN A 216 8.66 3.42 -12.82
C GLN A 216 8.52 4.49 -11.73
N GLY A 217 9.58 5.26 -11.50
CA GLY A 217 9.51 6.42 -10.60
C GLY A 217 9.32 6.07 -9.13
N ILE A 218 8.35 6.73 -8.52
CA ILE A 218 8.05 6.78 -7.08
C ILE A 218 6.72 6.08 -6.80
N GLY A 219 6.53 5.52 -5.61
CA GLY A 219 5.26 4.95 -5.17
C GLY A 219 5.15 3.46 -5.52
N ASP A 220 3.95 3.09 -5.96
CA ASP A 220 3.53 1.70 -6.11
C ASP A 220 4.36 0.84 -7.07
N LEU A 221 4.34 -0.47 -6.84
CA LEU A 221 5.14 -1.43 -7.62
C LEU A 221 4.40 -2.05 -8.80
N GLY A 222 3.10 -1.76 -8.94
CA GLY A 222 2.24 -2.23 -10.01
C GLY A 222 1.01 -2.99 -9.52
N LEU A 223 0.04 -3.12 -10.43
CA LEU A 223 -1.20 -3.85 -10.20
C LEU A 223 -1.45 -4.79 -11.39
N TYR A 224 -1.99 -5.99 -11.13
CA TYR A 224 -2.17 -7.02 -12.16
C TYR A 224 -3.64 -7.38 -12.41
N GLU A 225 -3.87 -8.20 -13.42
CA GLU A 225 -5.17 -8.82 -13.67
C GLU A 225 -5.53 -9.82 -12.55
N PRO A 226 -6.82 -9.95 -12.17
CA PRO A 226 -7.23 -10.88 -11.13
C PRO A 226 -6.86 -12.33 -11.43
N ALA A 227 -6.24 -12.99 -10.47
CA ALA A 227 -5.78 -14.37 -10.57
C ALA A 227 -6.07 -15.17 -9.29
N HIS A 228 -5.96 -16.49 -9.41
CA HIS A 228 -5.95 -17.41 -8.28
C HIS A 228 -4.51 -17.77 -7.92
N VAL A 229 -4.23 -17.89 -6.62
CA VAL A 229 -2.91 -18.29 -6.13
C VAL A 229 -3.08 -19.37 -5.08
N LEU A 230 -2.44 -20.52 -5.30
CA LEU A 230 -2.25 -21.57 -4.31
C LEU A 230 -0.77 -21.63 -3.98
N ALA A 231 -0.40 -21.24 -2.76
CA ALA A 231 0.98 -21.08 -2.36
C ALA A 231 1.36 -21.98 -1.19
N THR A 232 2.60 -22.47 -1.22
CA THR A 232 3.27 -23.05 -0.06
C THR A 232 4.62 -22.39 0.14
N VAL A 233 4.94 -22.06 1.39
CA VAL A 233 6.18 -21.38 1.75
C VAL A 233 6.78 -22.10 2.95
N THR A 234 8.03 -22.54 2.80
CA THR A 234 8.76 -23.29 3.83
C THR A 234 9.81 -22.40 4.47
N VAL A 235 9.79 -22.27 5.79
CA VAL A 235 10.70 -21.44 6.59
C VAL A 235 11.24 -22.23 7.79
N PRO A 236 12.38 -21.84 8.40
CA PRO A 236 12.84 -22.47 9.64
C PRO A 236 11.82 -22.35 10.78
N SER A 237 11.80 -23.31 11.70
CA SER A 237 10.96 -23.22 12.91
C SER A 237 11.23 -21.93 13.68
N GLY A 238 10.16 -21.32 14.21
CA GLY A 238 10.22 -20.02 14.89
C GLY A 238 10.00 -18.81 13.98
N TRP A 239 9.93 -19.01 12.67
CA TRP A 239 9.46 -18.01 11.70
C TRP A 239 8.02 -18.30 11.27
N ALA A 240 7.25 -17.24 11.04
CA ALA A 240 5.89 -17.24 10.52
C ALA A 240 5.85 -16.64 9.11
N VAL A 241 4.86 -17.05 8.32
CA VAL A 241 4.63 -16.54 6.96
C VAL A 241 3.32 -15.78 6.91
N HIS A 242 3.31 -14.63 6.23
CA HIS A 242 2.13 -13.80 6.00
C HIS A 242 1.95 -13.60 4.49
N ALA A 243 0.77 -13.90 3.97
CA ALA A 243 0.43 -13.71 2.57
C ALA A 243 -1.05 -13.39 2.40
N THR A 244 -1.42 -12.87 1.23
CA THR A 244 -2.82 -12.71 0.82
C THR A 244 -3.53 -14.08 0.77
N GLY A 245 -4.81 -14.12 1.14
CA GLY A 245 -5.64 -15.32 1.01
C GLY A 245 -5.96 -16.04 2.33
N VAL A 246 -6.69 -17.15 2.22
CA VAL A 246 -7.07 -18.02 3.35
C VAL A 246 -5.86 -18.85 3.78
N PRO A 247 -5.56 -18.95 5.09
CA PRO A 247 -4.54 -19.87 5.56
C PRO A 247 -5.09 -21.30 5.49
N MET A 248 -4.36 -22.18 4.79
CA MET A 248 -4.75 -23.58 4.56
C MET A 248 -4.13 -24.56 5.56
N GLY A 249 -3.26 -24.05 6.43
CA GLY A 249 -2.62 -24.81 7.51
C GLY A 249 -1.09 -24.73 7.48
N GLU A 250 -0.50 -25.30 8.53
CA GLU A 250 0.93 -25.34 8.78
C GLU A 250 1.37 -26.79 8.98
N ILE A 251 2.45 -27.18 8.31
CA ILE A 251 2.96 -28.55 8.32
C ILE A 251 4.42 -28.51 8.80
N PRO A 252 4.72 -29.01 10.01
CA PRO A 252 6.10 -29.22 10.44
C PRO A 252 6.81 -30.23 9.54
N GLU A 253 7.99 -29.88 9.06
CA GLU A 253 8.86 -30.74 8.25
C GLU A 253 9.82 -31.53 9.14
N ARG A 254 10.35 -32.65 8.60
CA ARG A 254 11.26 -33.53 9.35
C ARG A 254 12.63 -32.90 9.64
N ASP A 255 12.97 -31.82 8.97
CA ASP A 255 14.27 -31.15 9.02
C ASP A 255 14.26 -29.87 9.89
N GLY A 256 13.23 -29.69 10.72
CA GLY A 256 13.11 -28.53 11.62
C GLY A 256 12.57 -27.27 10.94
N ARG A 257 12.03 -27.38 9.72
CA ARG A 257 11.30 -26.31 9.04
C ARG A 257 9.79 -26.45 9.21
N VAL A 258 9.03 -25.43 8.83
CA VAL A 258 7.57 -25.41 8.79
C VAL A 258 7.12 -24.93 7.42
N ARG A 259 6.20 -25.66 6.79
CA ARG A 259 5.55 -25.27 5.53
C ARG A 259 4.18 -24.68 5.81
N TYR A 260 3.98 -23.43 5.41
CA TYR A 260 2.72 -22.71 5.47
C TYR A 260 2.03 -22.78 4.10
N ALA A 261 0.69 -22.89 4.08
CA ALA A 261 -0.08 -22.93 2.84
C ALA A 261 -1.16 -21.83 2.81
N PHE A 262 -1.36 -21.22 1.64
CA PHE A 262 -2.32 -20.13 1.42
C PHE A 262 -3.09 -20.34 0.12
N ALA A 263 -4.37 -19.95 0.10
CA ALA A 263 -5.21 -19.96 -1.09
C ALA A 263 -5.91 -18.59 -1.27
N ALA A 264 -5.65 -17.92 -2.39
CA ALA A 264 -6.23 -16.64 -2.74
C ALA A 264 -6.99 -16.75 -4.06
N ALA A 265 -8.19 -16.16 -4.14
CA ALA A 265 -8.97 -16.10 -5.39
C ALA A 265 -9.23 -14.67 -5.86
N ALA A 266 -9.15 -14.50 -7.18
CA ALA A 266 -9.41 -13.26 -7.91
C ALA A 266 -8.68 -12.03 -7.33
N VAL A 267 -7.43 -12.23 -6.91
CA VAL A 267 -6.57 -11.17 -6.36
C VAL A 267 -5.67 -10.60 -7.45
N ARG A 268 -5.40 -9.31 -7.38
CA ARG A 268 -4.54 -8.59 -8.33
C ARG A 268 -3.06 -8.65 -7.98
N ASP A 269 -2.72 -9.06 -6.77
CA ASP A 269 -1.34 -9.32 -6.36
C ASP A 269 -1.28 -10.35 -5.22
N PHE A 270 -0.09 -10.87 -4.95
CA PHE A 270 0.18 -11.87 -3.91
C PHE A 270 1.49 -11.52 -3.19
N PRO A 271 1.48 -10.57 -2.25
CA PRO A 271 2.64 -10.26 -1.44
C PRO A 271 2.94 -11.40 -0.46
N LEU A 272 4.22 -11.52 -0.09
CA LEU A 272 4.70 -12.51 0.85
C LEU A 272 5.65 -11.85 1.85
N PHE A 273 5.46 -12.16 3.14
CA PHE A 273 6.32 -11.70 4.21
C PHE A 273 6.66 -12.88 5.13
N VAL A 274 7.84 -12.81 5.75
CA VAL A 274 8.28 -13.79 6.75
C VAL A 274 8.76 -13.04 7.98
N SER A 275 8.30 -13.41 9.17
CA SER A 275 8.70 -12.72 10.40
C SER A 275 8.98 -13.67 11.57
N ARG A 276 9.73 -13.18 12.56
CA ARG A 276 10.06 -13.88 13.81
C ARG A 276 9.82 -12.96 14.99
N GLY A 277 9.32 -13.50 16.10
CA GLY A 277 9.02 -12.69 17.29
C GLY A 277 7.76 -11.84 17.14
N TYR A 278 6.89 -12.19 16.20
CA TYR A 278 5.60 -11.54 16.00
C TYR A 278 4.50 -12.27 16.77
N ALA A 279 3.54 -11.51 17.27
CA ALA A 279 2.27 -11.98 17.78
C ALA A 279 1.15 -11.61 16.79
N SER A 280 -0.06 -12.13 17.03
CA SER A 280 -1.23 -11.73 16.27
C SER A 280 -2.47 -11.66 17.14
N THR A 281 -3.40 -10.80 16.73
CA THR A 281 -4.75 -10.73 17.27
C THR A 281 -5.77 -10.73 16.13
N THR A 282 -6.94 -11.31 16.37
CA THR A 282 -7.92 -11.61 15.32
C THR A 282 -9.32 -11.20 15.75
N ALA A 283 -10.09 -10.67 14.81
CA ALA A 283 -11.53 -10.43 14.96
C ALA A 283 -12.28 -10.71 13.66
N THR A 284 -13.59 -10.90 13.73
CA THR A 284 -14.44 -11.10 12.54
C THR A 284 -15.42 -9.96 12.40
N VAL A 285 -15.51 -9.38 11.21
CA VAL A 285 -16.46 -8.31 10.87
C VAL A 285 -17.12 -8.63 9.52
N ASN A 286 -18.45 -8.64 9.47
CA ASN A 286 -19.22 -8.90 8.23
C ASN A 286 -18.77 -10.15 7.43
N GLY A 287 -18.37 -11.21 8.14
CA GLY A 287 -17.87 -12.45 7.54
C GLY A 287 -16.43 -12.38 6.99
N VAL A 288 -15.68 -11.32 7.32
CA VAL A 288 -14.25 -11.17 7.07
C VAL A 288 -13.49 -11.46 8.35
N THR A 289 -12.60 -12.45 8.35
CA THR A 289 -11.60 -12.64 9.40
C THR A 289 -10.48 -11.62 9.20
N VAL A 290 -10.29 -10.74 10.18
CA VAL A 290 -9.25 -9.72 10.17
C VAL A 290 -8.17 -10.11 11.17
N GLU A 291 -6.94 -10.21 10.72
CA GLU A 291 -5.76 -10.51 11.54
C GLU A 291 -4.83 -9.29 11.56
N SER A 292 -4.40 -8.87 12.75
CA SER A 292 -3.29 -7.92 12.88
C SER A 292 -2.07 -8.66 13.39
N HIS A 293 -0.98 -8.62 12.63
CA HIS A 293 0.30 -9.25 12.95
C HIS A 293 1.33 -8.16 13.26
N TYR A 294 1.98 -8.25 14.41
CA TYR A 294 2.84 -7.21 14.95
C TYR A 294 4.00 -7.82 15.73
N ALA A 295 5.11 -7.08 15.84
CA ALA A 295 6.20 -7.43 16.75
C ALA A 295 5.64 -7.57 18.17
N ALA A 296 6.02 -8.63 18.90
CA ALA A 296 5.44 -8.90 20.22
C ALA A 296 5.62 -7.76 21.22
N THR A 297 6.65 -6.93 21.04
CA THR A 297 6.89 -5.70 21.83
C THR A 297 5.83 -4.62 21.60
N ASP A 298 5.17 -4.64 20.45
CA ASP A 298 4.28 -3.56 19.99
C ASP A 298 2.80 -3.99 20.11
N GLN A 299 2.51 -4.94 21.02
CA GLN A 299 1.21 -5.58 21.16
C GLN A 299 0.06 -4.59 21.36
N ALA A 300 0.25 -3.58 22.20
CA ALA A 300 -0.80 -2.59 22.48
C ALA A 300 -1.21 -1.81 21.23
N ALA A 301 -0.26 -1.48 20.35
CA ALA A 301 -0.55 -0.80 19.08
C ALA A 301 -1.18 -1.77 18.07
N GLY A 302 -0.72 -3.02 18.01
CA GLY A 302 -1.33 -4.07 17.18
C GLY A 302 -2.79 -4.35 17.49
N GLU A 303 -3.16 -4.40 18.77
CA GLU A 303 -4.56 -4.54 19.18
C GLU A 303 -5.43 -3.32 18.80
N ARG A 304 -4.85 -2.11 18.74
CA ARG A 304 -5.54 -0.92 18.24
C ARG A 304 -5.71 -0.94 16.73
N VAL A 305 -4.67 -1.34 15.99
CA VAL A 305 -4.73 -1.53 14.54
C VAL A 305 -5.83 -2.51 14.15
N LEU A 306 -6.00 -3.62 14.88
CA LEU A 306 -7.14 -4.53 14.67
C LEU A 306 -8.49 -3.82 14.82
N LYS A 307 -8.65 -2.98 15.86
CA LYS A 307 -9.88 -2.21 16.10
C LYS A 307 -10.14 -1.19 15.00
N TYR A 308 -9.10 -0.50 14.51
CA TYR A 308 -9.22 0.46 13.41
C TYR A 308 -9.63 -0.23 12.12
N ALA A 309 -8.91 -1.28 11.72
CA ALA A 309 -9.21 -2.05 10.51
C ALA A 309 -10.64 -2.62 10.52
N THR A 310 -11.06 -3.23 11.64
CA THR A 310 -12.42 -3.79 11.75
C THR A 310 -13.52 -2.73 11.77
N SER A 311 -13.31 -1.62 12.49
CA SER A 311 -14.23 -0.48 12.53
C SER A 311 -14.41 0.13 11.14
N MET A 312 -13.33 0.27 10.39
CA MET A 312 -13.39 0.81 9.04
C MET A 312 -14.05 -0.13 8.05
N LEU A 313 -13.67 -1.41 8.04
CA LEU A 313 -14.32 -2.41 7.18
C LEU A 313 -15.83 -2.48 7.44
N ALA A 314 -16.27 -2.34 8.69
CA ALA A 314 -17.69 -2.26 9.02
C ALA A 314 -18.38 -1.08 8.34
N GLU A 315 -17.80 0.12 8.44
CA GLU A 315 -18.35 1.34 7.85
C GLU A 315 -18.31 1.32 6.31
N PHE A 316 -17.23 0.77 5.74
CA PHE A 316 -17.03 0.68 4.30
C PHE A 316 -18.01 -0.31 3.69
N GLU A 317 -18.15 -1.51 4.26
CA GLU A 317 -19.15 -2.46 3.75
C GLU A 317 -20.57 -1.92 3.84
N ARG A 318 -20.89 -1.22 4.92
CA ARG A 318 -22.20 -0.60 5.13
C ARG A 318 -22.55 0.44 4.05
N ARG A 319 -21.56 1.19 3.55
CA ARG A 319 -21.77 2.34 2.66
C ARG A 319 -21.42 2.08 1.20
N LEU A 320 -20.36 1.33 0.96
CA LEU A 320 -19.79 1.05 -0.37
C LEU A 320 -20.20 -0.33 -0.91
N GLY A 321 -20.76 -1.18 -0.05
CA GLY A 321 -21.10 -2.56 -0.38
C GLY A 321 -20.03 -3.55 0.09
N PRO A 322 -20.34 -4.85 0.11
CA PRO A 322 -19.49 -5.89 0.69
C PRO A 322 -18.10 -5.95 0.02
N LEU A 323 -17.07 -6.18 0.85
CA LEU A 323 -15.75 -6.62 0.39
C LEU A 323 -15.86 -8.09 -0.06
N PRO A 324 -15.24 -8.49 -1.18
CA PRO A 324 -15.42 -9.83 -1.71
C PRO A 324 -14.73 -10.93 -0.90
N TYR A 325 -13.72 -10.58 -0.12
CA TYR A 325 -12.82 -11.54 0.52
C TYR A 325 -13.30 -11.97 1.90
N THR A 326 -12.96 -13.19 2.31
CA THR A 326 -13.25 -13.75 3.64
C THR A 326 -12.13 -13.50 4.65
N HIS A 327 -10.94 -13.08 4.20
CA HIS A 327 -9.78 -12.84 5.04
C HIS A 327 -9.11 -11.51 4.67
N PHE A 328 -8.62 -10.82 5.68
CA PHE A 328 -7.87 -9.58 5.54
C PHE A 328 -6.76 -9.52 6.60
N ARG A 329 -5.53 -9.18 6.21
CA ARG A 329 -4.41 -9.06 7.14
C ARG A 329 -3.85 -7.66 7.18
N VAL A 330 -3.48 -7.20 8.37
CA VAL A 330 -2.66 -6.01 8.57
C VAL A 330 -1.35 -6.47 9.20
N VAL A 331 -0.22 -6.25 8.51
CA VAL A 331 1.10 -6.71 8.95
C VAL A 331 1.99 -5.52 9.28
N GLN A 332 2.49 -5.45 10.50
CA GLN A 332 3.53 -4.49 10.86
C GLN A 332 4.82 -4.79 10.08
N ALA A 333 5.35 -3.82 9.35
CA ALA A 333 6.55 -4.00 8.52
C ALA A 333 7.59 -2.88 8.72
N PRO A 334 8.89 -3.18 8.69
CA PRO A 334 9.96 -2.19 8.70
C PRO A 334 10.10 -1.51 7.32
N LEU A 335 9.12 -0.69 6.95
CA LEU A 335 9.11 0.03 5.66
C LEU A 335 10.22 1.09 5.58
N SER A 336 10.57 1.49 4.36
CA SER A 336 11.62 2.48 4.10
C SER A 336 11.14 3.58 3.13
N GLY A 337 11.98 4.59 2.89
CA GLY A 337 11.61 5.72 2.01
C GLY A 337 10.54 6.65 2.58
N GLY A 338 10.14 6.49 3.85
CA GLY A 338 9.10 7.32 4.47
C GLY A 338 7.67 6.84 4.22
N ALA A 339 7.48 5.64 3.63
CA ALA A 339 6.15 5.04 3.48
C ALA A 339 5.50 4.73 4.83
N GLY A 340 4.21 5.07 4.95
CA GLY A 340 3.38 4.76 6.12
C GLY A 340 2.77 3.36 6.06
N GLY A 341 2.49 2.86 4.87
CA GLY A 341 1.96 1.54 4.60
C GLY A 341 2.21 1.12 3.16
N MET A 342 1.73 -0.07 2.81
CA MET A 342 1.64 -0.55 1.43
C MET A 342 0.39 -1.41 1.31
N GLU A 343 -0.34 -1.21 0.23
CA GLU A 343 -1.60 -1.86 -0.05
C GLU A 343 -1.45 -3.10 -0.94
N PHE A 344 -2.08 -4.20 -0.54
CA PHE A 344 -2.28 -5.33 -1.44
C PHE A 344 -3.69 -5.90 -1.25
N PRO A 345 -4.25 -6.62 -2.25
CA PRO A 345 -5.56 -7.24 -2.09
C PRO A 345 -5.54 -8.26 -0.95
N GLY A 346 -6.39 -8.07 0.07
CA GLY A 346 -6.51 -8.99 1.22
C GLY A 346 -5.37 -8.93 2.24
N LEU A 347 -4.37 -8.05 2.05
CA LEU A 347 -3.26 -7.86 2.99
C LEU A 347 -2.68 -6.46 2.82
N VAL A 348 -2.52 -5.71 3.90
CA VAL A 348 -1.78 -4.44 3.89
C VAL A 348 -0.65 -4.45 4.90
N THR A 349 0.36 -3.61 4.68
CA THR A 349 1.41 -3.38 5.66
C THR A 349 1.28 -2.01 6.30
N ILE A 350 1.67 -1.88 7.56
CA ILE A 350 1.74 -0.61 8.28
C ILE A 350 3.12 -0.49 8.90
N ALA A 351 3.74 0.67 8.75
CA ALA A 351 5.14 0.84 9.09
C ALA A 351 5.41 0.74 10.60
N THR A 352 6.48 0.04 10.98
CA THR A 352 6.89 -0.18 12.39
C THR A 352 7.01 1.11 13.19
N GLN A 353 7.47 2.21 12.59
CA GLN A 353 7.59 3.50 13.26
C GLN A 353 6.25 4.07 13.72
N LEU A 354 5.14 3.76 13.04
CA LEU A 354 3.80 4.23 13.43
C LEU A 354 3.29 3.49 14.67
N TYR A 355 3.63 2.20 14.82
CA TYR A 355 3.32 1.44 16.03
C TYR A 355 4.06 2.03 17.24
N ARG A 356 5.35 2.32 17.08
CA ARG A 356 6.20 2.84 18.17
C ARG A 356 5.90 4.30 18.51
N GLY A 357 5.65 5.14 17.51
CA GLY A 357 5.23 6.54 17.73
C GLY A 357 3.91 6.63 18.50
N ALA A 358 2.95 5.76 18.18
CA ALA A 358 1.66 5.67 18.88
C ALA A 358 1.76 5.08 20.30
N ALA A 359 2.82 4.33 20.62
CA ALA A 359 3.07 3.83 21.98
C ALA A 359 3.67 4.93 22.89
N GLY A 360 4.38 5.90 22.31
CA GLY A 360 4.83 7.12 22.97
C GLY A 360 6.10 7.70 22.34
N ALA A 361 6.28 9.02 22.42
CA ALA A 361 7.44 9.71 21.84
C ALA A 361 8.81 9.21 22.37
N SER A 362 8.88 8.69 23.60
CA SER A 362 10.10 8.13 24.20
C SER A 362 10.46 6.74 23.64
N GLU A 363 9.49 5.87 23.36
CA GLU A 363 9.73 4.54 22.77
C GLU A 363 10.23 4.63 21.33
N MET A 364 9.82 5.68 20.60
CA MET A 364 10.28 5.98 19.25
C MET A 364 11.78 6.29 19.15
N LEU A 365 12.39 6.85 20.19
CA LEU A 365 13.82 7.17 20.23
C LEU A 365 14.72 5.97 20.53
N GLY A 366 14.12 4.78 20.72
CA GLY A 366 14.80 3.60 21.21
C GLY A 366 15.10 3.78 22.69
N GLY A 367 14.37 3.05 23.54
CA GLY A 367 14.48 3.15 24.99
C GLY A 367 15.92 3.37 25.47
N GLY A 368 16.12 4.49 26.16
CA GLY A 368 17.36 4.84 26.84
C GLY A 368 18.58 5.00 25.92
N MET A 369 18.61 6.07 25.12
CA MET A 369 19.90 6.63 24.66
C MET A 369 20.68 7.14 25.89
N PRO A 370 21.89 6.62 26.19
CA PRO A 370 22.70 7.14 27.29
C PRO A 370 23.02 8.63 27.04
N GLY A 371 22.58 9.52 27.96
CA GLY A 371 22.79 10.96 27.86
C GLY A 371 21.56 11.80 27.44
N MET A 372 20.37 11.19 27.32
CA MET A 372 19.09 11.89 27.05
C MET A 372 18.08 11.83 28.22
N GLU A 373 18.52 11.32 29.37
CA GLU A 373 17.73 11.24 30.62
C GLU A 373 17.23 12.64 31.04
N ASP A 374 18.02 13.68 30.79
CA ASP A 374 17.64 15.07 31.05
C ASP A 374 16.55 15.59 30.12
N LEU A 375 16.51 15.18 28.84
CA LEU A 375 15.45 15.56 27.90
C LEU A 375 14.13 14.86 28.27
N GLU A 376 14.20 13.60 28.69
CA GLU A 376 13.06 12.82 29.14
C GLU A 376 12.47 13.39 30.44
N ALA A 377 13.34 13.78 31.39
CA ALA A 377 12.94 14.48 32.61
C ALA A 377 12.34 15.88 32.32
N MET A 378 12.90 16.62 31.36
CA MET A 378 12.44 17.95 30.94
C MET A 378 11.06 17.90 30.27
N LEU A 379 10.85 16.94 29.35
CA LEU A 379 9.56 16.68 28.74
C LEU A 379 8.52 16.21 29.79
N GLY A 380 8.95 15.40 30.76
CA GLY A 380 8.12 14.98 31.90
C GLY A 380 7.67 16.13 32.82
N MET A 381 8.50 17.17 33.02
CA MET A 381 8.11 18.37 33.78
C MET A 381 7.14 19.28 33.00
N LEU A 382 7.30 19.42 31.68
CA LEU A 382 6.39 20.19 30.82
C LEU A 382 5.00 19.56 30.67
N GLY A 383 4.88 18.25 30.94
CA GLY A 383 3.61 17.53 30.88
C GLY A 383 2.67 17.77 32.08
N GLN A 384 3.14 18.37 33.18
CA GLN A 384 2.37 18.50 34.43
C GLN A 384 1.65 19.85 34.61
N SER A 385 1.91 20.86 33.77
CA SER A 385 1.45 22.24 34.02
C SER A 385 0.20 22.71 33.27
N GLY A 386 -0.52 21.84 32.55
CA GLY A 386 -1.72 22.23 31.79
C GLY A 386 -2.88 21.24 31.95
N GLY A 387 -4.01 21.71 32.47
CA GLY A 387 -5.26 20.94 32.54
C GLY A 387 -5.76 20.59 31.14
N GLY A 388 -5.39 19.40 30.66
CA GLY A 388 -5.59 18.95 29.28
C GLY A 388 -4.27 18.42 28.73
N GLY A 389 -3.76 17.35 29.37
CA GLY A 389 -2.47 16.66 29.14
C GLY A 389 -1.54 17.36 28.15
N GLY A 390 -0.56 18.12 28.65
CA GLY A 390 0.27 19.11 27.95
C GLY A 390 0.92 18.70 26.61
N VAL A 391 1.98 19.39 26.18
CA VAL A 391 2.58 19.20 24.82
C VAL A 391 2.79 17.72 24.45
N LEU A 392 3.27 16.90 25.39
CA LEU A 392 3.41 15.45 25.18
C LEU A 392 2.08 14.70 24.92
N GLY A 393 1.01 15.04 25.63
CA GLY A 393 -0.30 14.41 25.44
C GLY A 393 -0.90 14.74 24.08
N GLN A 394 -0.72 15.98 23.62
CA GLN A 394 -1.13 16.42 22.29
C GLN A 394 -0.32 15.73 21.18
N LEU A 395 1.00 15.60 21.35
CA LEU A 395 1.87 14.86 20.43
C LEU A 395 1.48 13.37 20.34
N ASN A 396 1.25 12.71 21.48
CA ASN A 396 0.78 11.31 21.50
C ASN A 396 -0.58 11.17 20.79
N GLY A 397 -1.51 12.11 21.02
CA GLY A 397 -2.79 12.13 20.32
C GLY A 397 -2.65 12.32 18.81
N ALA A 398 -1.69 13.12 18.35
CA ALA A 398 -1.38 13.29 16.93
C ALA A 398 -0.80 12.00 16.33
N MET A 399 0.15 11.34 17.02
CA MET A 399 0.71 10.05 16.58
C MET A 399 -0.36 8.98 16.40
N GLU A 400 -1.27 8.86 17.38
CA GLU A 400 -2.36 7.89 17.31
C GLU A 400 -3.31 8.20 16.14
N ARG A 401 -3.62 9.48 15.90
CA ARG A 401 -4.43 9.88 14.74
C ARG A 401 -3.74 9.56 13.42
N THR A 402 -2.44 9.76 13.31
CA THR A 402 -1.66 9.35 12.14
C THR A 402 -1.75 7.85 11.94
N LEU A 403 -1.54 7.04 12.99
CA LEU A 403 -1.66 5.59 12.89
C LEU A 403 -3.06 5.18 12.42
N GLU A 404 -4.13 5.72 13.02
CA GLU A 404 -5.49 5.41 12.61
C GLU A 404 -5.77 5.87 11.17
N PHE A 405 -5.30 7.05 10.77
CA PHE A 405 -5.47 7.57 9.41
C PHE A 405 -4.72 6.71 8.37
N THR A 406 -3.48 6.30 8.66
CA THR A 406 -2.71 5.42 7.76
C THR A 406 -3.38 4.05 7.67
N VAL A 407 -3.77 3.43 8.79
CA VAL A 407 -4.54 2.18 8.74
C VAL A 407 -5.81 2.36 7.90
N ALA A 408 -6.45 3.52 8.02
CA ALA A 408 -7.63 3.79 7.25
C ALA A 408 -7.34 3.91 5.74
N HIS A 409 -6.31 4.64 5.38
CA HIS A 409 -5.84 4.77 4.01
C HIS A 409 -5.59 3.38 3.38
N GLU A 410 -4.78 2.54 4.02
CA GLU A 410 -4.46 1.20 3.51
C GLU A 410 -5.70 0.29 3.38
N VAL A 411 -6.62 0.36 4.35
CA VAL A 411 -7.89 -0.39 4.28
C VAL A 411 -8.79 0.13 3.15
N ALA A 412 -8.72 1.42 2.82
CA ALA A 412 -9.46 1.97 1.69
C ALA A 412 -8.97 1.41 0.35
N HIS A 413 -7.69 1.05 0.22
CA HIS A 413 -7.18 0.39 -0.96
C HIS A 413 -7.76 -1.03 -1.19
N GLN A 414 -8.46 -1.61 -0.21
CA GLN A 414 -9.23 -2.83 -0.46
C GLN A 414 -10.41 -2.59 -1.42
N TYR A 415 -10.87 -1.34 -1.55
CA TYR A 415 -11.89 -0.92 -2.50
C TYR A 415 -11.29 -0.24 -3.74
N PHE A 416 -10.34 0.68 -3.54
CA PHE A 416 -9.67 1.46 -4.59
C PHE A 416 -8.31 0.84 -4.89
N ALA A 417 -7.93 0.59 -6.14
CA ALA A 417 -6.87 -0.34 -6.55
C ALA A 417 -7.21 -1.84 -6.35
N GLY A 418 -7.50 -2.29 -5.14
CA GLY A 418 -7.71 -3.72 -4.86
C GLY A 418 -8.93 -4.32 -5.58
N LEU A 419 -10.12 -3.76 -5.31
CA LEU A 419 -11.38 -4.22 -5.92
C LEU A 419 -11.71 -3.49 -7.23
N VAL A 420 -11.51 -2.17 -7.25
CA VAL A 420 -11.61 -1.31 -8.42
C VAL A 420 -10.20 -0.94 -8.85
N GLY A 421 -9.68 -1.65 -9.86
CA GLY A 421 -8.29 -1.47 -10.29
C GLY A 421 -8.07 -0.16 -11.04
N SER A 422 -6.92 0.47 -10.82
CA SER A 422 -6.38 1.61 -11.55
C SER A 422 -4.91 1.32 -11.88
N ASP A 423 -4.35 1.99 -12.88
CA ASP A 423 -2.91 1.92 -13.14
C ASP A 423 -2.19 2.86 -12.16
N PRO A 424 -1.54 2.34 -11.10
CA PRO A 424 -0.96 3.19 -10.07
C PRO A 424 0.32 3.91 -10.55
N ILE A 425 0.88 3.51 -11.69
CA ILE A 425 2.07 4.16 -12.26
C ILE A 425 1.69 5.30 -13.19
N LEU A 426 0.76 5.08 -14.12
CA LEU A 426 0.37 6.09 -15.12
C LEU A 426 -0.73 7.02 -14.63
N GLU A 427 -1.52 6.57 -13.65
CA GLU A 427 -2.70 7.25 -13.14
C GLU A 427 -2.79 7.26 -11.59
N PRO A 428 -1.70 7.53 -10.83
CA PRO A 428 -1.67 7.41 -9.36
C PRO A 428 -2.73 8.26 -8.64
N VAL A 429 -3.22 9.34 -9.26
CA VAL A 429 -4.29 10.16 -8.66
C VAL A 429 -5.63 9.43 -8.55
N VAL A 430 -5.83 8.29 -9.20
CA VAL A 430 -7.14 7.62 -9.28
C VAL A 430 -7.46 6.86 -7.99
N ASP A 431 -6.54 6.01 -7.55
CA ASP A 431 -6.60 5.25 -6.30
C ASP A 431 -6.19 6.12 -5.11
N GLU A 432 -4.98 6.69 -5.14
CA GLU A 432 -4.40 7.38 -3.97
C GLU A 432 -5.30 8.49 -3.45
N SER A 433 -5.82 9.33 -4.36
CA SER A 433 -6.67 10.44 -3.96
C SER A 433 -8.02 9.98 -3.39
N LEU A 434 -8.55 8.85 -3.88
CA LEU A 434 -9.78 8.27 -3.37
C LEU A 434 -9.57 7.58 -2.03
N ALA A 435 -8.49 6.81 -1.87
CA ALA A 435 -8.13 6.17 -0.61
C ALA A 435 -7.90 7.21 0.50
N GLN A 436 -7.12 8.26 0.20
CA GLN A 436 -6.87 9.38 1.09
C GLN A 436 -8.16 10.08 1.54
N TYR A 437 -9.07 10.36 0.60
CA TYR A 437 -10.35 11.01 0.95
C TYR A 437 -11.30 10.04 1.67
N ALA A 438 -11.26 8.74 1.36
CA ALA A 438 -12.08 7.74 2.03
C ALA A 438 -11.64 7.51 3.49
N ALA A 439 -10.34 7.62 3.78
CA ALA A 439 -9.82 7.67 5.16
C ALA A 439 -10.39 8.88 5.93
N LEU A 440 -10.44 10.06 5.31
CA LEU A 440 -11.08 11.24 5.91
C LEU A 440 -12.59 11.03 6.16
N LEU A 441 -13.30 10.41 5.22
CA LEU A 441 -14.71 10.08 5.40
C LEU A 441 -14.92 9.12 6.58
N TYR A 442 -14.06 8.11 6.73
CA TYR A 442 -14.09 7.21 7.87
C TYR A 442 -13.94 7.97 9.20
N LEU A 443 -12.94 8.85 9.29
CA LEU A 443 -12.74 9.67 10.50
C LEU A 443 -13.95 10.59 10.77
N GLU A 444 -14.60 11.13 9.73
CA GLU A 444 -15.84 11.89 9.90
C GLU A 444 -16.97 11.02 10.46
N TRP A 445 -17.14 9.80 9.95
CA TRP A 445 -18.20 8.90 10.43
C TRP A 445 -17.96 8.41 11.85
N LYS A 446 -16.70 8.21 12.23
CA LYS A 446 -16.31 7.67 13.54
C LYS A 446 -16.21 8.74 14.61
N HIS A 447 -15.54 9.85 14.30
CA HIS A 447 -15.12 10.87 15.26
C HIS A 447 -15.79 12.23 15.04
N GLY A 448 -16.55 12.37 13.96
CA GLY A 448 -17.33 13.56 13.65
C GLY A 448 -16.60 14.60 12.80
N LYS A 449 -17.36 15.57 12.29
CA LYS A 449 -16.90 16.56 11.31
C LYS A 449 -15.75 17.45 11.78
N LYS A 450 -15.73 17.82 13.07
CA LYS A 450 -14.65 18.68 13.62
C LYS A 450 -13.30 17.97 13.54
N VAL A 451 -13.24 16.70 13.95
CA VAL A 451 -12.02 15.89 13.88
C VAL A 451 -11.59 15.68 12.43
N ALA A 452 -12.52 15.30 11.56
CA ALA A 452 -12.21 15.08 10.14
C ALA A 452 -11.68 16.35 9.44
N GLU A 453 -12.24 17.52 9.76
CA GLU A 453 -11.74 18.79 9.24
C GLU A 453 -10.34 19.13 9.77
N SER A 454 -10.06 18.87 11.06
CA SER A 454 -8.70 19.02 11.62
C SER A 454 -7.70 18.16 10.88
N VAL A 455 -8.00 16.87 10.71
CA VAL A 455 -7.13 15.92 9.98
C VAL A 455 -7.01 16.30 8.50
N ARG A 456 -8.06 16.81 7.87
CA ARG A 456 -7.96 17.32 6.50
C ARG A 456 -6.98 18.49 6.40
N GLN A 457 -6.99 19.40 7.37
CA GLN A 457 -6.06 20.53 7.40
C GLN A 457 -4.63 20.05 7.68
N GLU A 458 -4.45 19.19 8.67
CA GLU A 458 -3.15 18.66 9.08
C GLU A 458 -2.53 17.78 7.98
N THR A 459 -3.26 16.78 7.49
CA THR A 459 -2.71 15.71 6.66
C THR A 459 -2.76 16.01 5.17
N LEU A 460 -3.76 16.72 4.65
CA LEU A 460 -3.84 17.02 3.20
C LEU A 460 -3.32 18.42 2.89
N VAL A 461 -3.90 19.44 3.52
CA VAL A 461 -3.52 20.83 3.26
C VAL A 461 -2.11 21.11 3.78
N GLY A 462 -1.77 20.58 4.97
CA GLY A 462 -0.45 20.71 5.58
C GLY A 462 0.66 20.12 4.74
N GLN A 463 0.48 18.92 4.16
CA GLN A 463 1.43 18.32 3.22
C GLN A 463 1.73 19.25 2.03
N TYR A 464 0.68 19.78 1.41
CA TYR A 464 0.83 20.71 0.30
C TYR A 464 1.58 21.97 0.74
N HIS A 465 1.14 22.62 1.83
CA HIS A 465 1.76 23.83 2.35
C HIS A 465 3.23 23.65 2.74
N LEU A 466 3.59 22.52 3.36
CA LEU A 466 4.96 22.22 3.72
C LEU A 466 5.86 22.16 2.47
N TYR A 467 5.44 21.44 1.44
CA TYR A 467 6.15 21.39 0.16
C TYR A 467 6.25 22.77 -0.51
N ARG A 468 5.20 23.61 -0.40
CA ARG A 468 5.27 24.99 -0.88
C ARG A 468 6.29 25.83 -0.09
N MET A 469 6.35 25.68 1.24
CA MET A 469 7.29 26.44 2.09
C MET A 469 8.75 26.04 1.91
N THR A 470 9.04 24.79 1.55
CA THR A 470 10.40 24.32 1.27
C THR A 470 10.87 24.65 -0.15
N GLY A 471 10.15 25.51 -0.88
CA GLY A 471 10.53 25.97 -2.21
C GLY A 471 10.07 25.04 -3.35
N GLY A 472 9.17 24.10 -3.07
CA GLY A 472 8.49 23.32 -4.10
C GLY A 472 7.75 24.22 -5.10
N LYS A 473 7.12 23.63 -6.12
CA LYS A 473 6.25 24.35 -7.06
C LYS A 473 4.92 23.62 -7.19
N ASP A 474 3.82 24.37 -7.16
CA ASP A 474 2.54 23.78 -7.52
C ASP A 474 2.55 23.27 -8.96
N GLY A 475 1.77 22.24 -9.22
CA GLY A 475 1.74 21.57 -10.50
C GLY A 475 0.52 20.70 -10.72
N ARG A 476 0.52 20.07 -11.89
CA ARG A 476 -0.44 19.05 -12.29
C ARG A 476 -0.26 17.80 -11.42
N ALA A 477 -1.30 17.30 -10.78
CA ALA A 477 -1.23 16.04 -10.03
C ALA A 477 -1.43 14.82 -10.96
N ASP A 478 -2.29 14.93 -11.98
CA ASP A 478 -2.61 13.85 -12.94
C ASP A 478 -1.45 13.59 -13.91
N ARG A 479 -0.36 12.95 -13.45
CA ARG A 479 0.78 12.56 -14.30
C ARG A 479 1.39 11.23 -13.80
N PRO A 480 2.15 10.51 -14.64
CA PRO A 480 2.83 9.29 -14.22
C PRO A 480 3.79 9.52 -13.05
N THR A 481 3.98 8.51 -12.22
CA THR A 481 4.86 8.55 -11.05
C THR A 481 6.32 8.90 -11.39
N GLY A 482 6.80 8.48 -12.56
CA GLY A 482 8.14 8.82 -13.06
C GLY A 482 8.33 10.29 -13.48
N HIS A 483 7.27 11.11 -13.46
CA HIS A 483 7.32 12.53 -13.85
C HIS A 483 7.28 13.50 -12.65
N PHE A 484 7.35 12.98 -11.43
CA PHE A 484 7.56 13.77 -10.22
C PHE A 484 9.07 13.87 -9.93
N ALA A 485 9.50 15.02 -9.42
CA ALA A 485 10.90 15.27 -9.13
C ALA A 485 11.41 14.42 -7.94
N ASP A 486 10.56 14.28 -6.92
CA ASP A 486 10.86 13.54 -5.69
C ASP A 486 9.58 13.16 -4.94
N GLU A 487 9.76 12.42 -3.85
CA GLU A 487 8.70 11.93 -2.96
C GLU A 487 7.89 13.06 -2.33
N MET A 488 8.51 14.24 -2.13
CA MET A 488 7.85 15.39 -1.52
C MET A 488 6.90 16.07 -2.51
N GLU A 489 7.28 16.22 -3.78
CA GLU A 489 6.37 16.67 -4.84
C GLU A 489 5.22 15.67 -5.03
N TYR A 490 5.54 14.36 -5.08
CA TYR A 490 4.53 13.31 -5.22
C TYR A 490 3.52 13.33 -4.07
N GLY A 491 4.00 13.30 -2.82
CA GLY A 491 3.17 13.40 -1.61
C GLY A 491 2.28 14.64 -1.62
N ALA A 492 2.86 15.82 -1.86
CA ALA A 492 2.12 17.07 -1.83
C ALA A 492 1.03 17.17 -2.91
N LEU A 493 1.30 16.71 -4.13
CA LEU A 493 0.35 16.86 -5.24
C LEU A 493 -0.67 15.71 -5.30
N VAL A 494 -0.26 14.47 -5.02
CA VAL A 494 -1.11 13.27 -5.14
C VAL A 494 -1.87 12.96 -3.85
N TYR A 495 -1.22 13.08 -2.68
CA TYR A 495 -1.87 12.82 -1.39
C TYR A 495 -2.36 14.10 -0.70
N GLY A 496 -1.76 15.26 -0.98
CA GLY A 496 -2.20 16.54 -0.42
C GLY A 496 -3.30 17.21 -1.23
N LYS A 497 -2.96 17.60 -2.48
CA LYS A 497 -3.83 18.40 -3.35
C LYS A 497 -4.92 17.59 -4.06
N ALA A 498 -4.58 16.47 -4.70
CA ALA A 498 -5.53 15.72 -5.53
C ALA A 498 -6.81 15.21 -4.81
N PRO A 499 -6.78 14.77 -3.53
CA PRO A 499 -7.98 14.31 -2.83
C PRO A 499 -8.99 15.42 -2.56
N LEU A 500 -8.56 16.69 -2.57
CA LEU A 500 -9.44 17.84 -2.34
C LEU A 500 -10.41 18.08 -3.50
N LEU A 501 -10.18 17.45 -4.66
CA LEU A 501 -11.21 17.28 -5.70
C LEU A 501 -12.46 16.63 -5.14
N HIS A 502 -12.31 15.53 -4.38
CA HIS A 502 -13.43 14.76 -3.87
C HIS A 502 -14.18 15.53 -2.78
N HIS A 503 -13.46 16.31 -1.97
CA HIS A 503 -14.04 17.26 -1.02
C HIS A 503 -14.86 18.34 -1.71
N ALA A 504 -14.29 19.00 -2.72
CA ALA A 504 -14.99 20.03 -3.50
C ALA A 504 -16.21 19.45 -4.25
N SER A 505 -16.08 18.25 -4.80
CA SER A 505 -17.15 17.53 -5.47
C SER A 505 -18.29 17.21 -4.50
N ARG A 506 -17.98 16.70 -3.29
CA ARG A 506 -18.97 16.44 -2.24
C ARG A 506 -19.68 17.71 -1.80
N LYS A 507 -18.97 18.82 -1.62
CA LYS A 507 -19.59 20.13 -1.31
C LYS A 507 -20.55 20.60 -2.40
N LEU A 508 -20.21 20.35 -3.67
CA LEU A 508 -21.02 20.74 -4.82
C LEU A 508 -22.29 19.90 -4.95
N VAL A 509 -22.20 18.57 -4.81
CA VAL A 509 -23.33 17.66 -5.06
C VAL A 509 -24.12 17.27 -3.81
N GLY A 510 -23.54 17.50 -2.63
CA GLY A 510 -24.08 17.07 -1.33
C GLY A 510 -23.79 15.60 -0.99
N ASP A 511 -23.84 15.29 0.31
CA ASP A 511 -23.47 13.99 0.88
C ASP A 511 -24.22 12.81 0.25
N ALA A 512 -25.53 12.96 0.05
CA ALA A 512 -26.38 11.89 -0.47
C ALA A 512 -25.99 11.50 -1.90
N ALA A 513 -25.78 12.48 -2.79
CA ALA A 513 -25.38 12.23 -4.16
C ALA A 513 -23.94 11.70 -4.23
N PHE A 514 -23.04 12.25 -3.40
CA PHE A 514 -21.64 11.80 -3.34
C PHE A 514 -21.52 10.33 -2.91
N LEU A 515 -22.16 9.95 -1.80
CA LEU A 515 -22.12 8.56 -1.31
C LEU A 515 -22.81 7.59 -2.28
N LYS A 516 -23.91 8.02 -2.92
CA LYS A 516 -24.56 7.24 -3.98
C LYS A 516 -23.62 7.00 -5.16
N ALA A 517 -22.92 8.03 -5.61
CA ALA A 517 -21.94 7.92 -6.69
C ALA A 517 -20.76 7.03 -6.30
N LEU A 518 -20.26 7.14 -5.06
CA LEU A 518 -19.12 6.35 -4.59
C LEU A 518 -19.46 4.85 -4.54
N ARG A 519 -20.67 4.51 -4.07
CA ARG A 519 -21.18 3.15 -4.15
C ARG A 519 -21.38 2.68 -5.59
N ALA A 520 -21.96 3.52 -6.45
CA ALA A 520 -22.16 3.19 -7.87
C ALA A 520 -20.82 2.95 -8.61
N TYR A 521 -19.79 3.71 -8.26
CA TYR A 521 -18.43 3.53 -8.75
C TYR A 521 -17.87 2.17 -8.35
N VAL A 522 -17.91 1.84 -7.06
CA VAL A 522 -17.50 0.52 -6.56
C VAL A 522 -18.28 -0.62 -7.24
N ASP A 523 -19.60 -0.47 -7.41
CA ASP A 523 -20.46 -1.47 -8.05
C ASP A 523 -20.19 -1.63 -9.56
N THR A 524 -19.94 -0.53 -10.26
CA THR A 524 -19.72 -0.53 -11.72
C THR A 524 -18.39 -1.17 -12.10
N TYR A 525 -17.34 -0.83 -11.34
CA TYR A 525 -15.95 -1.19 -11.61
C TYR A 525 -15.44 -2.34 -10.74
N ARG A 526 -16.31 -3.01 -9.98
CA ARG A 526 -15.98 -4.19 -9.19
C ARG A 526 -15.26 -5.25 -10.03
N PHE A 527 -14.06 -5.66 -9.60
CA PHE A 527 -13.14 -6.57 -10.29
C PHE A 527 -12.65 -6.10 -11.67
N LYS A 528 -12.88 -4.84 -12.03
CA LYS A 528 -12.50 -4.26 -13.33
C LYS A 528 -11.48 -3.17 -13.14
N TRP A 529 -10.89 -2.76 -14.26
CA TRP A 529 -10.13 -1.52 -14.35
C TRP A 529 -11.07 -0.33 -14.49
N THR A 530 -10.74 0.76 -13.81
CA THR A 530 -11.41 2.05 -13.87
C THR A 530 -10.62 3.01 -14.76
N CYS A 531 -10.96 4.30 -14.73
CA CYS A 531 -10.32 5.33 -15.53
C CYS A 531 -10.33 6.68 -14.81
N LYS A 532 -9.48 7.62 -15.23
CA LYS A 532 -9.33 8.96 -14.61
C LYS A 532 -10.62 9.76 -14.43
N ASP A 533 -11.63 9.60 -15.28
CA ASP A 533 -12.88 10.36 -15.20
C ASP A 533 -14.07 9.50 -14.76
N CYS A 534 -13.84 8.22 -14.45
CA CYS A 534 -14.89 7.25 -14.16
C CYS A 534 -15.69 7.64 -12.91
N PHE A 535 -15.05 8.04 -11.80
CA PHE A 535 -15.78 8.50 -10.61
C PHE A 535 -16.53 9.81 -10.84
N THR A 536 -15.92 10.76 -11.57
CA THR A 536 -16.58 12.02 -11.97
C THR A 536 -17.82 11.76 -12.82
N LYS A 537 -17.81 10.74 -13.69
CA LYS A 537 -18.99 10.29 -14.44
C LYS A 537 -20.08 9.72 -13.52
N GLU A 538 -19.73 8.93 -12.51
CA GLU A 538 -20.70 8.45 -11.53
C GLU A 538 -21.30 9.59 -10.69
N LEU A 539 -20.49 10.58 -10.31
CA LEU A 539 -20.98 11.81 -9.67
C LEU A 539 -21.93 12.58 -10.58
N ALA A 540 -21.62 12.71 -11.87
CA ALA A 540 -22.49 13.35 -12.85
C ALA A 540 -23.81 12.59 -13.04
N LYS A 541 -23.80 11.25 -13.00
CA LYS A 541 -25.04 10.45 -13.01
C LYS A 541 -25.88 10.66 -11.75
N ALA A 542 -25.23 10.79 -10.59
CA ALA A 542 -25.92 11.01 -9.32
C ALA A 542 -26.43 12.45 -9.16
N SER A 543 -25.80 13.42 -9.83
CA SER A 543 -26.15 14.84 -9.82
C SER A 543 -26.04 15.49 -11.21
N PRO A 544 -26.94 15.18 -12.17
CA PRO A 544 -26.81 15.62 -13.57
C PRO A 544 -26.70 17.13 -13.78
N ALA A 545 -27.38 17.93 -12.95
CA ALA A 545 -27.32 19.39 -13.00
C ALA A 545 -25.89 19.95 -12.75
N ASN A 546 -25.03 19.18 -12.10
CA ASN A 546 -23.66 19.55 -11.76
C ASN A 546 -22.60 18.91 -12.68
N ALA A 547 -22.98 18.18 -13.73
CA ALA A 547 -22.04 17.42 -14.57
C ALA A 547 -20.88 18.27 -15.13
N SER A 548 -21.19 19.43 -15.73
CA SER A 548 -20.15 20.33 -16.26
C SER A 548 -19.30 20.97 -15.16
N ALA A 549 -19.88 21.20 -13.98
CA ALA A 549 -19.15 21.77 -12.84
C ALA A 549 -18.18 20.75 -12.23
N LEU A 550 -18.57 19.48 -12.15
CA LEU A 550 -17.72 18.38 -11.71
C LEU A 550 -16.50 18.20 -12.62
N GLU A 551 -16.68 18.30 -13.94
CA GLU A 551 -15.56 18.20 -14.88
C GLU A 551 -14.60 19.40 -14.78
N ARG A 552 -15.13 20.60 -14.53
CA ARG A 552 -14.30 21.78 -14.23
C ARG A 552 -13.52 21.61 -12.93
N LEU A 553 -14.14 21.06 -11.88
CA LEU A 553 -13.43 20.74 -10.63
C LEU A 553 -12.30 19.74 -10.88
N ARG A 554 -12.56 18.66 -11.62
CA ARG A 554 -11.53 17.66 -11.95
C ARG A 554 -10.34 18.30 -12.67
N THR A 555 -10.62 19.15 -13.66
CA THR A 555 -9.56 19.89 -14.37
C THR A 555 -8.79 20.82 -13.41
N ARG A 556 -9.51 21.62 -12.61
CA ARG A 556 -8.94 22.57 -11.65
C ARG A 556 -7.99 21.89 -10.65
N TRP A 557 -8.43 20.81 -10.02
CA TRP A 557 -7.67 20.15 -8.95
C TRP A 557 -6.56 19.24 -9.48
N TRP A 558 -6.78 18.52 -10.58
CA TRP A 558 -5.82 17.52 -11.03
C TRP A 558 -4.90 17.99 -12.14
N ARG A 559 -5.31 18.96 -12.97
CA ARG A 559 -4.57 19.36 -14.18
C ARG A 559 -3.97 20.75 -14.11
N GLU A 560 -4.53 21.65 -13.31
CA GLU A 560 -4.07 23.03 -13.21
C GLU A 560 -3.17 23.25 -11.98
N ALA A 561 -2.19 24.15 -12.10
CA ALA A 561 -1.36 24.63 -10.98
C ALA A 561 -2.09 25.78 -10.26
N LYS A 562 -3.15 25.43 -9.53
CA LYS A 562 -4.04 26.36 -8.84
C LYS A 562 -4.25 26.06 -7.35
N GLY A 563 -3.43 25.18 -6.77
CA GLY A 563 -3.48 24.83 -5.35
C GLY A 563 -3.26 26.03 -4.44
N ASP A 564 -2.35 26.95 -4.79
CA ASP A 564 -2.09 28.16 -3.99
C ASP A 564 -3.32 29.09 -3.93
N GLU A 565 -4.10 29.16 -5.02
CA GLU A 565 -5.35 29.92 -5.06
C GLU A 565 -6.45 29.24 -4.25
N ASP A 566 -6.53 27.91 -4.31
CA ASP A 566 -7.63 27.13 -3.74
C ASP A 566 -7.43 26.84 -2.24
N LEU A 567 -6.18 26.76 -1.77
CA LEU A 567 -5.79 26.40 -0.39
C LEU A 567 -5.31 27.60 0.43
N GLY A 568 -4.99 28.71 -0.24
CA GLY A 568 -4.41 29.89 0.39
C GLY A 568 -2.90 29.74 0.61
N LYS A 569 -2.32 30.73 1.30
CA LYS A 569 -0.89 30.73 1.62
C LYS A 569 -0.60 29.79 2.80
N PRO A 570 0.61 29.19 2.85
CA PRO A 570 1.07 28.43 4.00
C PRO A 570 1.00 29.27 5.28
N ARG A 571 0.42 28.71 6.34
CA ARG A 571 0.38 29.32 7.68
C ARG A 571 1.10 28.41 8.66
N LEU A 572 2.00 28.95 9.47
CA LEU A 572 2.79 28.15 10.39
C LEU A 572 1.90 27.46 11.45
N GLU A 573 0.81 28.12 11.85
CA GLU A 573 -0.19 27.59 12.78
C GLU A 573 -0.92 26.36 12.21
N SER A 574 -1.08 26.29 10.88
CA SER A 574 -1.72 25.16 10.21
C SER A 574 -0.83 23.92 10.11
N LEU A 575 0.50 24.10 10.15
CA LEU A 575 1.47 23.00 10.16
C LEU A 575 1.73 22.44 11.55
N LEU A 576 1.56 23.26 12.59
CA LEU A 576 1.71 22.86 13.98
C LEU A 576 0.44 22.24 14.58
N GLY A 577 -0.57 21.92 13.77
CA GLY A 577 -1.73 21.14 14.21
C GLY A 577 -2.64 21.87 15.21
N GLY A 578 -2.83 23.18 15.05
CA GLY A 578 -3.84 23.91 15.81
C GLY A 578 -3.70 23.75 17.32
N PHE A 579 -2.53 24.06 17.88
CA PHE A 579 -2.36 24.27 19.32
C PHE A 579 -3.37 25.35 19.78
N GLU A 580 -4.53 24.95 20.29
CA GLU A 580 -5.42 25.85 21.03
C GLU A 580 -4.70 26.26 22.31
N GLY A 581 -4.09 27.45 22.31
CA GLY A 581 -3.47 28.07 23.47
C GLY A 581 -2.03 28.52 23.21
N LEU A 582 -1.84 29.83 23.04
CA LEU A 582 -0.54 30.51 23.01
C LEU A 582 0.23 30.43 24.34
N GLU A 583 -0.30 29.72 25.36
CA GLU A 583 0.30 29.63 26.70
C GLU A 583 1.46 28.61 26.79
N GLY A 584 1.64 27.74 25.78
CA GLY A 584 2.72 26.74 25.75
C GLY A 584 4.05 27.20 25.13
N LEU A 585 4.06 28.36 24.46
CA LEU A 585 5.23 28.88 23.75
C LEU A 585 6.25 29.56 24.66
N GLU A 586 5.84 30.03 25.84
CA GLU A 586 6.76 30.59 26.85
C GLU A 586 7.78 29.54 27.35
N ALA A 587 7.45 28.25 27.27
CA ALA A 587 8.34 27.16 27.67
C ALA A 587 9.47 26.86 26.65
N LEU A 588 9.37 27.33 25.40
CA LEU A 588 10.40 27.18 24.38
C LEU A 588 11.54 28.21 24.53
N GLN A 589 11.34 29.24 25.36
CA GLN A 589 12.32 30.31 25.59
C GLN A 589 13.49 29.89 26.51
N SER A 590 13.50 28.66 27.04
CA SER A 590 14.47 28.20 28.05
C SER A 590 15.40 27.06 27.58
N LEU A 591 15.64 26.89 26.28
CA LEU A 591 16.43 25.78 25.72
C LEU A 591 17.80 26.24 25.16
N PRO A 592 18.88 25.44 25.25
CA PRO A 592 20.21 25.87 24.80
C PRO A 592 20.53 25.51 23.33
N GLY A 593 20.68 26.55 22.49
CA GLY A 593 21.73 26.80 21.48
C GLY A 593 21.96 25.87 20.27
N MET A 594 21.64 26.36 19.05
CA MET A 594 22.21 25.87 17.77
C MET A 594 22.54 27.03 16.81
N ASP A 595 23.62 26.88 16.03
CA ASP A 595 24.37 27.94 15.31
C ASP A 595 23.68 28.50 14.03
N LEU A 596 23.82 29.81 13.79
CA LEU A 596 23.11 30.62 12.80
C LEU A 596 23.59 30.42 11.35
N GLU A 597 24.84 30.02 11.15
CA GLU A 597 25.42 29.88 9.81
C GLU A 597 24.83 28.72 9.00
N ALA A 598 24.10 27.79 9.65
CA ALA A 598 23.47 26.65 9.00
C ALA A 598 22.15 27.00 8.26
N LEU A 599 21.46 28.09 8.62
CA LEU A 599 20.14 28.44 8.08
C LEU A 599 20.21 29.37 6.86
N GLN A 600 21.24 30.20 6.75
CA GLN A 600 21.40 31.14 5.62
C GLN A 600 21.79 30.45 4.30
N GLY A 601 22.26 29.20 4.37
CA GLY A 601 22.61 28.39 3.20
C GLY A 601 21.48 27.49 2.66
N MET A 602 20.32 27.45 3.32
CA MET A 602 19.20 26.61 2.86
C MET A 602 18.45 27.26 1.70
N GLN A 603 18.32 26.52 0.59
CA GLN A 603 17.35 26.85 -0.46
C GLN A 603 15.95 26.93 0.17
N GLY A 604 15.29 28.09 0.04
CA GLY A 604 13.99 28.37 0.67
C GLY A 604 13.94 29.67 1.49
N PHE A 605 15.06 30.38 1.69
CA PHE A 605 15.06 31.65 2.44
C PHE A 605 14.19 32.76 1.82
N GLU A 606 13.89 32.69 0.52
CA GLU A 606 12.93 33.59 -0.15
C GLU A 606 11.47 33.32 0.29
N ALA A 607 11.12 32.10 0.70
CA ALA A 607 9.78 31.75 1.19
C ALA A 607 9.44 32.44 2.53
N PHE A 608 10.46 32.78 3.33
CA PHE A 608 10.28 33.59 4.54
C PHE A 608 9.71 34.98 4.24
N GLN A 609 9.99 35.55 3.06
CA GLN A 609 9.45 36.85 2.69
C GLN A 609 7.96 36.79 2.32
N GLU A 610 7.47 35.62 1.90
CA GLU A 610 6.09 35.44 1.41
C GLU A 610 5.08 34.98 2.47
N MET A 611 5.54 34.62 3.68
CA MET A 611 4.72 34.26 4.84
C MET A 611 3.86 35.45 5.32
N ASP A 612 2.68 35.15 5.87
CA ASP A 612 1.83 36.17 6.46
C ASP A 612 2.45 36.78 7.73
N ALA A 613 1.99 37.98 8.09
CA ALA A 613 2.59 38.75 9.18
C ALA A 613 2.52 38.05 10.54
N GLN A 614 1.47 37.26 10.78
CA GLN A 614 1.27 36.55 12.05
C GLN A 614 2.22 35.35 12.16
N SER A 615 2.39 34.60 11.06
CA SER A 615 3.39 33.54 10.99
C SER A 615 4.83 34.05 11.13
N LYS A 616 5.13 35.26 10.61
CA LYS A 616 6.43 35.93 10.78
C LYS A 616 6.67 36.33 12.23
N GLU A 617 5.66 36.93 12.86
CA GLU A 617 5.70 37.33 14.27
C GLU A 617 5.89 36.12 15.20
N LEU A 618 5.23 34.99 14.90
CA LEU A 618 5.40 33.73 15.64
C LEU A 618 6.83 33.16 15.49
N LEU A 619 7.40 33.23 14.29
CA LEU A 619 8.80 32.84 14.03
C LEU A 619 9.79 33.77 14.73
N GLU A 620 9.57 35.09 14.68
CA GLU A 620 10.37 36.09 15.39
C GLU A 620 10.29 35.95 16.91
N GLN A 621 9.19 35.41 17.46
CA GLN A 621 9.05 35.06 18.87
C GLN A 621 9.74 33.73 19.24
N LEU A 622 9.89 32.81 18.28
CA LEU A 622 10.55 31.51 18.46
C LEU A 622 12.08 31.59 18.33
N ILE A 623 12.60 32.50 17.50
CA ILE A 623 14.04 32.68 17.22
C ILE A 623 14.88 33.02 18.48
N PRO A 624 14.45 33.91 19.39
CA PRO A 624 15.22 34.25 20.60
C PRO A 624 15.36 33.09 21.59
N GLY A 625 14.47 32.09 21.57
CA GLY A 625 14.58 30.88 22.41
C GLY A 625 15.56 29.83 21.88
N LEU A 626 15.96 29.94 20.60
CA LEU A 626 16.91 29.03 19.93
C LEU A 626 18.34 29.57 19.88
N MET A 627 18.49 30.88 20.09
CA MET A 627 19.75 31.61 20.04
C MET A 627 20.01 32.23 21.42
N GLY A 628 20.82 31.58 22.25
CA GLY A 628 21.35 32.23 23.45
C GLY A 628 22.10 33.52 23.08
N GLU A 629 22.07 34.50 23.99
CA GLU A 629 22.68 35.84 23.86
C GLU A 629 23.99 35.93 23.08
#